data_AF-A0ABD5Q522-F1
#
_entry.id   AF-A0ABD5Q522-F1
#
_cell.length_a   1.000
_cell.length_b   1.000
_cell.length_c   1.000
_cell.angle_alpha   90.00
_cell.angle_beta   90.00
_cell.angle_gamma   90.00
#
_symmetry.space_group_name_H-M   'P 1'
#
loop_
_entity.id
_entity.type
_entity.pdbx_description
1 polymer ?
#
loop_
_entity_poly.entity_id
_entity_poly.type
_entity_poly.pdbx_seq_one_letter_code
_entity_poly.pdbx_strand_id
1 'polypeptide(L)'
;MRSAVAAGAAMSVAGCAGYTVEKSDKIEQKEAKIENQSARIEELNGTVADLESKVESLNSTNNELESTVEQTKKDLDAARNKQVLCLYSAGMTNLNSGIEYYNSAIDRFNAGNTRGSRADFNVASGYFGSATTDFGRAAERAGASEAATVKQYAKDAQQYASITAQECADYQQEMYYRLKGNTSKAEEYRSKAEAHRQNAKSYKVRDLSDLEGRLGTTIE
;
A
#
# COMPACT_ATOMS: atom_id res chain seq x y z
N MET A 1 -1.44 -130.74 -2.41
CA MET A 1 -0.33 -129.77 -2.63
C MET A 1 -0.85 -128.65 -3.51
N ARG A 2 -0.64 -127.38 -3.09
CA ARG A 2 -0.69 -126.10 -3.84
C ARG A 2 -2.08 -125.68 -4.35
N SER A 3 -2.78 -124.69 -3.75
CA SER A 3 -2.49 -123.29 -3.41
C SER A 3 -2.61 -122.31 -4.59
N ALA A 4 -3.52 -121.33 -4.45
CA ALA A 4 -3.52 -119.94 -4.95
C ALA A 4 -4.99 -119.45 -4.93
N VAL A 5 -5.52 -118.81 -3.88
CA VAL A 5 -5.33 -117.41 -3.45
C VAL A 5 -5.30 -116.43 -4.62
N ALA A 6 -6.46 -115.81 -4.91
CA ALA A 6 -6.57 -114.58 -5.68
C ALA A 6 -7.08 -113.48 -4.74
N ALA A 7 -6.15 -112.67 -4.24
CA ALA A 7 -6.42 -111.44 -3.51
C ALA A 7 -6.80 -110.36 -4.52
N GLY A 8 -8.07 -109.96 -4.53
CA GLY A 8 -8.53 -108.77 -5.22
C GLY A 8 -8.02 -107.53 -4.49
N ALA A 9 -7.07 -106.84 -5.12
CA ALA A 9 -6.52 -105.58 -4.65
C ALA A 9 -7.62 -104.51 -4.61
N ALA A 10 -7.96 -104.05 -3.41
CA ALA A 10 -8.65 -102.79 -3.21
C ALA A 10 -7.68 -101.66 -3.62
N MET A 11 -7.82 -101.18 -4.86
CA MET A 11 -7.13 -99.97 -5.29
C MET A 11 -7.69 -98.78 -4.50
N SER A 12 -6.83 -98.20 -3.67
CA SER A 12 -7.05 -97.01 -2.88
C SER A 12 -7.28 -95.79 -3.77
N VAL A 13 -8.55 -95.51 -4.08
CA VAL A 13 -9.00 -94.21 -4.60
C VAL A 13 -9.11 -93.23 -3.43
N ALA A 14 -7.96 -92.82 -2.87
CA ALA A 14 -7.93 -91.87 -1.75
C ALA A 14 -7.13 -90.59 -2.04
N GLY A 15 -6.46 -90.48 -3.19
CA GLY A 15 -5.57 -89.35 -3.50
C GLY A 15 -6.19 -88.19 -4.27
N CYS A 16 -7.22 -88.41 -5.10
CA CYS A 16 -7.70 -87.40 -6.05
C CYS A 16 -8.80 -86.48 -5.48
N ALA A 17 -9.59 -86.95 -4.52
CA ALA A 17 -10.65 -86.16 -3.92
C ALA A 17 -10.10 -85.04 -3.01
N GLY A 18 -9.10 -85.32 -2.18
CA GLY A 18 -8.50 -84.32 -1.27
C GLY A 18 -7.79 -83.17 -2.00
N TYR A 19 -7.08 -83.46 -3.10
CA TYR A 19 -6.39 -82.44 -3.89
C TYR A 19 -7.35 -81.53 -4.68
N THR A 20 -8.54 -82.04 -5.01
CA THR A 20 -9.59 -81.28 -5.69
C THR A 20 -10.33 -80.37 -4.71
N VAL A 21 -10.61 -80.86 -3.50
CA VAL A 21 -11.22 -80.08 -2.40
C VAL A 21 -10.28 -78.96 -1.92
N GLU A 22 -9.00 -79.23 -1.67
CA GLU A 22 -8.04 -78.19 -1.28
C GLU A 22 -7.85 -77.08 -2.33
N LYS A 23 -8.00 -77.41 -3.62
CA LYS A 23 -7.99 -76.41 -4.69
C LYS A 23 -9.28 -75.60 -4.72
N SER A 24 -10.43 -76.22 -4.44
CA SER A 24 -11.73 -75.55 -4.34
C SER A 24 -11.74 -74.52 -3.21
N ASP A 25 -11.30 -74.90 -2.01
CA ASP A 25 -11.25 -74.00 -0.84
C ASP A 25 -10.33 -72.79 -1.10
N LYS A 26 -9.20 -73.02 -1.79
CA LYS A 26 -8.28 -71.93 -2.19
C LYS A 26 -8.86 -71.02 -3.27
N ILE A 27 -9.75 -71.51 -4.12
CA ILE A 27 -10.45 -70.71 -5.12
C ILE A 27 -11.48 -69.82 -4.41
N GLU A 28 -12.31 -70.37 -3.54
CA GLU A 28 -13.30 -69.61 -2.76
C GLU A 28 -12.65 -68.50 -1.91
N GLN A 29 -11.52 -68.80 -1.25
CA GLN A 29 -10.76 -67.79 -0.50
C GLN A 29 -10.22 -66.66 -1.40
N LYS A 30 -9.80 -66.98 -2.62
CA LYS A 30 -9.33 -65.98 -3.58
C LYS A 30 -10.48 -65.14 -4.11
N GLU A 31 -11.63 -65.73 -4.39
CA GLU A 31 -12.84 -65.03 -4.83
C GLU A 31 -13.31 -64.04 -3.77
N ALA A 32 -13.40 -64.45 -2.50
CA ALA A 32 -13.74 -63.56 -1.40
C ALA A 32 -12.74 -62.40 -1.25
N LYS A 33 -11.45 -62.67 -1.45
CA LYS A 33 -10.42 -61.62 -1.44
C LYS A 33 -10.58 -60.64 -2.61
N ILE A 34 -10.89 -61.14 -3.81
CA ILE A 34 -11.14 -60.33 -5.00
C ILE A 34 -12.36 -59.43 -4.79
N GLU A 35 -13.44 -59.96 -4.20
CA GLU A 35 -14.65 -59.19 -3.89
C GLU A 35 -14.33 -58.06 -2.90
N ASN A 36 -13.63 -58.36 -1.81
CA ASN A 36 -13.21 -57.35 -0.83
C ASN A 36 -12.32 -56.27 -1.45
N GLN A 37 -11.35 -56.67 -2.29
CA GLN A 37 -10.48 -55.74 -2.99
C GLN A 37 -11.26 -54.87 -3.98
N SER A 38 -12.25 -55.43 -4.66
CA SER A 38 -13.10 -54.70 -5.61
C SER A 38 -13.94 -53.63 -4.91
N ALA A 39 -14.56 -53.97 -3.78
CA ALA A 39 -15.29 -53.01 -2.95
C ALA A 39 -14.40 -51.86 -2.46
N ARG A 40 -13.16 -52.17 -2.07
CA ARG A 40 -12.19 -51.15 -1.65
C ARG A 40 -11.72 -50.25 -2.78
N ILE A 41 -11.59 -50.79 -4.00
CA ILE A 41 -11.29 -49.98 -5.20
C ILE A 41 -12.44 -49.00 -5.47
N GLU A 42 -13.68 -49.44 -5.33
CA GLU A 42 -14.86 -48.58 -5.53
C GLU A 42 -14.91 -47.44 -4.50
N GLU A 43 -14.67 -47.74 -3.22
CA GLU A 43 -14.58 -46.73 -2.15
C GLU A 43 -13.46 -45.70 -2.40
N LEU A 44 -12.28 -46.18 -2.81
CA LEU A 44 -11.14 -45.32 -3.14
C LEU A 44 -11.44 -44.43 -4.35
N ASN A 45 -12.11 -44.95 -5.38
CA ASN A 45 -12.51 -44.17 -6.54
C ASN A 45 -13.50 -43.06 -6.17
N GLY A 46 -14.47 -43.34 -5.29
CA GLY A 46 -15.36 -42.32 -4.75
C GLY A 46 -14.60 -41.22 -4.00
N THR A 47 -13.65 -41.63 -3.15
CA THR A 47 -12.79 -40.69 -2.41
C THR A 47 -11.96 -39.81 -3.35
N VAL A 48 -11.43 -40.38 -4.44
CA VAL A 48 -10.66 -39.63 -5.45
C VAL A 48 -11.56 -38.60 -6.14
N ALA A 49 -12.77 -38.98 -6.56
CA ALA A 49 -13.70 -38.06 -7.21
C ALA A 49 -14.10 -36.87 -6.29
N ASP A 50 -14.33 -37.15 -5.00
CA ASP A 50 -14.62 -36.10 -4.00
C ASP A 50 -13.42 -35.15 -3.81
N LEU A 51 -12.20 -35.70 -3.76
CA LEU A 51 -10.97 -34.90 -3.64
C LEU A 51 -10.72 -34.06 -4.90
N GLU A 52 -10.98 -34.59 -6.10
CA GLU A 52 -10.87 -33.85 -7.36
C GLU A 52 -11.82 -32.65 -7.39
N SER A 53 -13.10 -32.86 -7.02
CA SER A 53 -14.10 -31.80 -6.90
C SER A 53 -13.68 -30.71 -5.90
N LYS A 54 -13.11 -31.13 -4.75
CA LYS A 54 -12.60 -30.19 -3.75
C LYS A 54 -11.41 -29.38 -4.26
N VAL A 55 -10.49 -30.00 -5.02
CA VAL A 55 -9.35 -29.29 -5.62
C VAL A 55 -9.82 -28.26 -6.65
N GLU A 56 -10.81 -28.59 -7.48
CA GLU A 56 -11.39 -27.66 -8.45
C GLU A 56 -12.05 -26.47 -7.75
N SER A 57 -12.84 -26.71 -6.70
CA SER A 57 -13.46 -25.66 -5.89
C SER A 57 -12.42 -24.73 -5.24
N LEU A 58 -11.34 -25.30 -4.69
CA LEU A 58 -10.25 -24.52 -4.10
C LEU A 58 -9.50 -23.69 -5.14
N ASN A 59 -9.27 -24.23 -6.33
CA ASN A 59 -8.62 -23.49 -7.42
C ASN A 59 -9.47 -22.30 -7.89
N SER A 60 -10.79 -22.48 -8.01
CA SER A 60 -11.70 -21.37 -8.32
C SER A 60 -11.61 -20.26 -7.27
N THR A 61 -11.65 -20.65 -5.99
CA THR A 61 -11.54 -19.70 -4.86
C THR A 61 -10.21 -18.95 -4.87
N ASN A 62 -9.10 -19.63 -5.17
CA ASN A 62 -7.78 -18.99 -5.27
C ASN A 62 -7.74 -17.94 -6.37
N ASN A 63 -8.29 -18.23 -7.56
CA ASN A 63 -8.32 -17.28 -8.67
C ASN A 63 -9.14 -16.01 -8.31
N GLU A 64 -10.26 -16.18 -7.61
CA GLU A 64 -11.08 -15.05 -7.13
C GLU A 64 -10.35 -14.19 -6.10
N LEU A 65 -9.63 -14.84 -5.16
CA LEU A 65 -8.82 -14.16 -4.15
C LEU A 65 -7.66 -13.39 -4.78
N GLU A 66 -6.97 -13.97 -5.76
CA GLU A 66 -5.90 -13.29 -6.51
C GLU A 66 -6.42 -12.04 -7.22
N SER A 67 -7.56 -12.14 -7.91
CA SER A 67 -8.21 -10.99 -8.55
C SER A 67 -8.60 -9.90 -7.55
N THR A 68 -9.11 -10.29 -6.38
CA THR A 68 -9.50 -9.35 -5.32
C THR A 68 -8.28 -8.63 -4.74
N VAL A 69 -7.18 -9.33 -4.54
CA VAL A 69 -5.91 -8.75 -4.05
C VAL A 69 -5.38 -7.72 -5.05
N GLU A 70 -5.38 -8.03 -6.34
CA GLU A 70 -4.90 -7.09 -7.37
C GLU A 70 -5.79 -5.84 -7.48
N GLN A 71 -7.11 -6.00 -7.37
CA GLN A 71 -8.02 -4.85 -7.34
C GLN A 71 -7.80 -3.98 -6.10
N THR A 72 -7.67 -4.61 -4.93
CA THR A 72 -7.44 -3.88 -3.66
C THR A 72 -6.13 -3.08 -3.68
N LYS A 73 -5.08 -3.62 -4.30
CA LYS A 73 -3.81 -2.88 -4.49
C LYS A 73 -4.01 -1.61 -5.31
N LYS A 74 -4.74 -1.70 -6.44
CA LYS A 74 -5.04 -0.53 -7.29
C LYS A 74 -5.87 0.51 -6.56
N ASP A 75 -6.88 0.08 -5.81
CA ASP A 75 -7.75 0.98 -5.04
C ASP A 75 -6.94 1.69 -3.93
N LEU A 76 -6.02 0.97 -3.28
CA LEU A 76 -5.12 1.54 -2.27
C LEU A 76 -4.19 2.60 -2.87
N ASP A 77 -3.61 2.35 -4.04
CA ASP A 77 -2.74 3.30 -4.72
C ASP A 77 -3.52 4.55 -5.17
N ALA A 78 -4.72 4.38 -5.72
CA ALA A 78 -5.60 5.49 -6.08
C ALA A 78 -5.99 6.34 -4.85
N ALA A 79 -6.36 5.70 -3.74
CA ALA A 79 -6.71 6.39 -2.50
C ALA A 79 -5.51 7.17 -1.93
N ARG A 80 -4.30 6.58 -1.97
CA ARG A 80 -3.07 7.27 -1.55
C ARG A 80 -2.79 8.49 -2.44
N ASN A 81 -2.94 8.37 -3.75
CA ASN A 81 -2.70 9.49 -4.67
C ASN A 81 -3.68 10.64 -4.42
N LYS A 82 -4.97 10.34 -4.20
CA LYS A 82 -5.96 11.35 -3.81
C LYS A 82 -5.59 12.05 -2.50
N GLN A 83 -5.11 11.33 -1.49
CA GLN A 83 -4.65 11.95 -0.24
C GLN A 83 -3.49 12.93 -0.45
N VAL A 84 -2.52 12.59 -1.30
CA VAL A 84 -1.41 13.49 -1.65
C VAL A 84 -1.94 14.78 -2.27
N LEU A 85 -2.86 14.66 -3.23
CA LEU A 85 -3.47 15.82 -3.88
C LEU A 85 -4.26 16.71 -2.91
N CYS A 86 -5.09 16.11 -2.04
CA CYS A 86 -5.83 16.86 -1.03
C CYS A 86 -4.91 17.65 -0.08
N LEU A 87 -3.84 17.01 0.40
CA LEU A 87 -2.86 17.67 1.27
C LEU A 87 -2.11 18.77 0.54
N TYR A 88 -1.71 18.54 -0.71
CA TYR A 88 -1.04 19.54 -1.52
C TYR A 88 -1.95 20.74 -1.79
N SER A 89 -3.23 20.50 -2.11
CA SER A 89 -4.24 21.54 -2.32
C SER A 89 -4.49 22.38 -1.06
N ALA A 90 -4.57 21.74 0.11
CA ALA A 90 -4.64 22.44 1.39
C ALA A 90 -3.40 23.32 1.62
N GLY A 91 -2.21 22.80 1.33
CA GLY A 91 -0.96 23.54 1.37
C GLY A 91 -0.96 24.77 0.45
N MET A 92 -1.46 24.62 -0.79
CA MET A 92 -1.61 25.73 -1.74
C MET A 92 -2.60 26.79 -1.27
N THR A 93 -3.71 26.37 -0.65
CA THR A 93 -4.70 27.29 -0.08
C THR A 93 -4.07 28.13 1.03
N ASN A 94 -3.38 27.48 1.97
CA ASN A 94 -2.64 28.16 3.04
C ASN A 94 -1.53 29.07 2.49
N LEU A 95 -0.80 28.61 1.47
CA LEU A 95 0.24 29.40 0.81
C LEU A 95 -0.33 30.69 0.20
N ASN A 96 -1.44 30.60 -0.53
CA ASN A 96 -2.10 31.74 -1.16
C ASN A 96 -2.61 32.74 -0.12
N SER A 97 -3.28 32.27 0.94
CA SER A 97 -3.67 33.15 2.05
C SER A 97 -2.46 33.82 2.70
N GLY A 98 -1.35 33.09 2.88
CA GLY A 98 -0.09 33.65 3.37
C GLY A 98 0.44 34.78 2.46
N ILE A 99 0.42 34.59 1.15
CA ILE A 99 0.83 35.60 0.15
C ILE A 99 -0.07 36.85 0.20
N GLU A 100 -1.38 36.69 0.38
CA GLU A 100 -2.30 37.82 0.52
C GLU A 100 -1.96 38.69 1.73
N TYR A 101 -1.78 38.08 2.91
CA TYR A 101 -1.37 38.82 4.12
C TYR A 101 0.04 39.39 4.00
N TYR A 102 0.95 38.69 3.33
CA TYR A 102 2.29 39.21 3.05
C TYR A 102 2.24 40.48 2.21
N ASN A 103 1.47 40.49 1.12
CA ASN A 103 1.31 41.66 0.27
C ASN A 103 0.66 42.82 1.03
N SER A 104 -0.40 42.54 1.82
CA SER A 104 -1.00 43.53 2.72
C SER A 104 0.02 44.10 3.72
N ALA A 105 0.91 43.28 4.26
CA ALA A 105 1.96 43.71 5.17
C ALA A 105 2.93 44.69 4.51
N ILE A 106 3.31 44.43 3.26
CA ILE A 106 4.16 45.32 2.45
C ILE A 106 3.45 46.63 2.15
N ASP A 107 2.19 46.59 1.72
CA ASP A 107 1.40 47.79 1.43
C ASP A 107 1.26 48.69 2.66
N ARG A 108 0.97 48.10 3.83
CA ARG A 108 0.90 48.82 5.10
C ARG A 108 2.23 49.42 5.49
N PHE A 109 3.34 48.71 5.26
CA PHE A 109 4.67 49.24 5.54
C PHE A 109 4.97 50.46 4.67
N ASN A 110 4.68 50.37 3.37
CA ASN A 110 4.88 51.45 2.41
C ASN A 110 3.99 52.67 2.73
N ALA A 111 2.80 52.45 3.30
CA ALA A 111 1.93 53.50 3.82
C ALA A 111 2.37 54.08 5.18
N GLY A 112 3.52 53.66 5.72
CA GLY A 112 4.04 54.11 7.02
C GLY A 112 3.35 53.46 8.24
N ASN A 113 2.46 52.50 8.04
CA ASN A 113 1.77 51.77 9.10
C ASN A 113 2.58 50.55 9.56
N THR A 114 3.68 50.80 10.27
CA THR A 114 4.59 49.76 10.78
C THR A 114 3.90 48.76 11.72
N ARG A 115 2.93 49.21 12.54
CA ARG A 115 2.20 48.31 13.45
C ARG A 115 1.28 47.37 12.69
N GLY A 116 0.54 47.89 11.71
CA GLY A 116 -0.33 47.10 10.86
C GLY A 116 0.45 46.11 10.00
N SER A 117 1.57 46.55 9.42
CA SER A 117 2.49 45.68 8.67
C SER A 117 3.00 44.51 9.52
N ARG A 118 3.47 44.79 10.75
CA ARG A 118 3.94 43.75 11.68
C ARG A 118 2.86 42.72 12.00
N ALA A 119 1.61 43.15 12.18
CA ALA A 119 0.50 42.25 12.46
C ALA A 119 0.22 41.32 11.27
N ASP A 120 0.21 41.87 10.06
CA ASP A 120 -0.06 41.10 8.85
C ASP A 120 1.08 40.10 8.55
N PHE A 121 2.35 40.47 8.77
CA PHE A 121 3.47 39.53 8.68
C PHE A 121 3.35 38.36 9.67
N ASN A 122 2.86 38.62 10.88
CA ASN A 122 2.63 37.55 11.87
C ASN A 122 1.52 36.59 11.39
N VAL A 123 0.46 37.11 10.77
CA VAL A 123 -0.61 36.26 10.19
C VAL A 123 -0.07 35.47 8.99
N ALA A 124 0.66 36.12 8.08
CA ALA A 124 1.29 35.47 6.93
C ALA A 124 2.21 34.33 7.35
N SER A 125 3.06 34.55 8.37
CA SER A 125 3.95 33.53 8.92
C SER A 125 3.18 32.29 9.41
N GLY A 126 2.03 32.48 10.07
CA GLY A 126 1.15 31.40 10.51
C GLY A 126 0.62 30.56 9.33
N TYR A 127 0.13 31.22 8.29
CA TYR A 127 -0.34 30.53 7.07
C TYR A 127 0.78 29.76 6.37
N PHE A 128 1.97 30.35 6.24
CA PHE A 128 3.14 29.65 5.69
C PHE A 128 3.59 28.45 6.55
N GLY A 129 3.44 28.55 7.88
CA GLY A 129 3.66 27.42 8.78
C GLY A 129 2.66 26.27 8.55
N SER A 130 1.38 26.58 8.37
CA SER A 130 0.37 25.58 8.01
C SER A 130 0.66 24.95 6.64
N ALA A 131 0.98 25.76 5.64
CA ALA A 131 1.36 25.28 4.31
C ALA A 131 2.58 24.33 4.36
N THR A 132 3.59 24.67 5.16
CA THR A 132 4.76 23.81 5.41
C THR A 132 4.35 22.43 5.93
N THR A 133 3.40 22.39 6.87
CA THR A 133 2.90 21.14 7.44
C THR A 133 2.16 20.30 6.42
N ASP A 134 1.26 20.91 5.64
CA ASP A 134 0.45 20.21 4.64
C ASP A 134 1.31 19.66 3.49
N PHE A 135 2.25 20.45 2.97
CA PHE A 135 3.19 19.99 1.96
C PHE A 135 4.12 18.88 2.49
N GLY A 136 4.57 18.98 3.74
CA GLY A 136 5.36 17.92 4.37
C GLY A 136 4.59 16.60 4.45
N ARG A 137 3.32 16.65 4.87
CA ARG A 137 2.44 15.48 4.90
C ARG A 137 2.19 14.92 3.50
N ALA A 138 2.00 15.77 2.49
CA ALA A 138 1.88 15.33 1.11
C ALA A 138 3.14 14.58 0.65
N ALA A 139 4.34 15.06 1.01
CA ALA A 139 5.60 14.39 0.69
C ALA A 139 5.79 13.04 1.42
N GLU A 140 5.29 12.92 2.64
CA GLU A 140 5.29 11.65 3.39
C GLU A 140 4.35 10.61 2.78
N ARG A 141 3.21 11.06 2.26
CA ARG A 141 2.21 10.17 1.62
C ARG A 141 2.57 9.77 0.20
N ALA A 142 3.36 10.57 -0.51
CA ALA A 142 3.92 10.20 -1.80
C ALA A 142 4.86 8.97 -1.64
N GLY A 143 4.40 7.81 -2.13
CA GLY A 143 5.06 6.51 -1.98
C GLY A 143 6.42 6.38 -2.69
N ALA A 144 7.08 5.23 -2.52
CA ALA A 144 8.49 5.04 -2.87
C ALA A 144 8.79 4.71 -4.35
N SER A 145 7.89 4.14 -5.15
CA SER A 145 8.28 3.57 -6.47
C SER A 145 7.80 4.32 -7.72
N GLU A 146 6.74 5.14 -7.68
CA GLU A 146 6.27 5.87 -8.89
C GLU A 146 6.04 7.38 -8.67
N ALA A 147 6.12 7.87 -7.43
CA ALA A 147 5.85 9.27 -7.08
C ALA A 147 7.11 10.05 -6.68
N ALA A 148 8.33 9.59 -6.98
CA ALA A 148 9.57 10.24 -6.55
C ALA A 148 9.61 11.74 -6.91
N THR A 149 9.07 12.09 -8.08
CA THR A 149 8.93 13.48 -8.53
C THR A 149 7.85 14.24 -7.77
N VAL A 150 6.71 13.61 -7.45
CA VAL A 150 5.63 14.26 -6.70
C VAL A 150 6.05 14.51 -5.25
N LYS A 151 6.75 13.53 -4.66
CA LYS A 151 7.41 13.69 -3.36
C LYS A 151 8.38 14.85 -3.38
N GLN A 152 9.17 15.00 -4.44
CA GLN A 152 10.08 16.14 -4.57
C GLN A 152 9.32 17.46 -4.72
N TYR A 153 8.24 17.51 -5.51
CA TYR A 153 7.42 18.71 -5.64
C TYR A 153 6.80 19.15 -4.32
N ALA A 154 6.32 18.20 -3.53
CA ALA A 154 5.83 18.46 -2.18
C ALA A 154 6.94 18.95 -1.25
N LYS A 155 8.15 18.38 -1.31
CA LYS A 155 9.31 18.86 -0.56
C LYS A 155 9.74 20.27 -0.96
N ASP A 156 9.78 20.57 -2.25
CA ASP A 156 10.15 21.90 -2.73
C ASP A 156 9.13 22.94 -2.25
N ALA A 157 7.84 22.64 -2.34
CA ALA A 157 6.79 23.50 -1.82
C ALA A 157 6.86 23.67 -0.29
N GLN A 158 7.17 22.59 0.45
CA GLN A 158 7.42 22.64 1.88
C GLN A 158 8.58 23.57 2.24
N GLN A 159 9.71 23.46 1.53
CA GLN A 159 10.89 24.31 1.77
C GLN A 159 10.60 25.77 1.44
N TYR A 160 9.93 26.02 0.31
CA TYR A 160 9.48 27.36 -0.06
C TYR A 160 8.64 28.00 1.06
N ALA A 161 7.59 27.30 1.51
CA ALA A 161 6.70 27.79 2.56
C ALA A 161 7.46 28.01 3.90
N SER A 162 8.33 27.06 4.28
CA SER A 162 9.09 27.15 5.53
C SER A 162 10.03 28.36 5.56
N ILE A 163 10.78 28.58 4.48
CA ILE A 163 11.69 29.72 4.37
C ILE A 163 10.91 31.03 4.30
N THR A 164 9.77 31.06 3.61
CA THR A 164 8.91 32.26 3.55
C THR A 164 8.30 32.58 4.92
N ALA A 165 8.00 31.56 5.75
CA ALA A 165 7.58 31.78 7.13
C ALA A 165 8.69 32.43 7.98
N GLN A 166 9.95 32.02 7.78
CA GLN A 166 11.12 32.61 8.44
C GLN A 166 11.34 34.06 7.98
N GLU A 167 11.23 34.32 6.69
CA GLU A 167 11.27 35.68 6.12
C GLU A 167 10.23 36.59 6.80
N CYS A 168 8.99 36.13 6.96
CA CYS A 168 7.94 36.88 7.64
C CYS A 168 8.28 37.14 9.12
N ALA A 169 8.86 36.16 9.81
CA ALA A 169 9.27 36.30 11.20
C ALA A 169 10.38 37.35 11.36
N ASP A 170 11.34 37.39 10.44
CA ASP A 170 12.39 38.41 10.43
C ASP A 170 11.83 39.79 10.11
N TYR A 171 10.91 39.92 9.14
CA TYR A 171 10.21 41.19 8.91
C TYR A 171 9.42 41.67 10.13
N GLN A 172 8.78 40.75 10.86
CA GLN A 172 8.12 41.09 12.13
C GLN A 172 9.10 41.65 13.17
N GLN A 173 10.32 41.09 13.26
CA GLN A 173 11.38 41.61 14.13
C GLN A 173 11.91 42.97 13.66
N GLU A 174 12.11 43.15 12.35
CA GLU A 174 12.45 44.45 11.77
C GLU A 174 11.45 45.52 12.23
N MET A 175 10.15 45.28 12.02
CA MET A 175 9.10 46.23 12.38
C MET A 175 9.05 46.48 13.89
N TYR A 176 9.28 45.46 14.70
CA TYR A 176 9.37 45.60 16.16
C TYR A 176 10.49 46.57 16.56
N TYR A 177 11.70 46.41 16.01
CA TYR A 177 12.82 47.28 16.34
C TYR A 177 12.67 48.69 15.76
N ARG A 178 12.04 48.86 14.58
CA ARG A 178 11.66 50.17 14.06
C ARG A 178 10.74 50.93 15.02
N LEU A 179 9.72 50.26 15.57
CA LEU A 179 8.80 50.86 16.55
C LEU A 179 9.48 51.24 17.86
N LYS A 180 10.63 50.63 18.19
CA LYS A 180 11.45 50.95 19.35
C LYS A 180 12.52 52.01 19.07
N GLY A 181 12.63 52.50 17.83
CA GLY A 181 13.66 53.45 17.42
C GLY A 181 15.06 52.85 17.26
N ASN A 182 15.20 51.52 17.24
CA ASN A 182 16.48 50.85 17.05
C ASN A 182 16.66 50.49 15.58
N THR A 183 17.22 51.42 14.80
CA THR A 183 17.40 51.27 13.34
C THR A 183 18.42 50.19 13.00
N SER A 184 19.52 50.10 13.74
CA SER A 184 20.58 49.11 13.49
C SER A 184 20.07 47.67 13.61
N LYS A 185 19.30 47.35 14.66
CA LYS A 185 18.68 46.02 14.77
C LYS A 185 17.60 45.80 13.72
N ALA A 186 16.83 46.83 13.37
CA ALA A 186 15.85 46.71 12.30
C ALA A 186 16.49 46.33 10.96
N GLU A 187 17.61 46.97 10.61
CA GLU A 187 18.37 46.68 9.39
C GLU A 187 19.02 45.29 9.40
N GLU A 188 19.45 44.80 10.56
CA GLU A 188 19.95 43.43 10.73
C GLU A 188 18.87 42.41 10.34
N TYR A 189 17.66 42.53 10.90
CA TYR A 189 16.55 41.62 10.61
C TYR A 189 16.06 41.76 9.17
N ARG A 190 16.04 42.98 8.62
CA ARG A 190 15.74 43.18 7.20
C ARG A 190 16.70 42.39 6.30
N SER A 191 17.99 42.44 6.61
CA SER A 191 19.02 41.72 5.85
C SER A 191 18.81 40.20 5.91
N LYS A 192 18.41 39.66 7.07
CA LYS A 192 18.06 38.24 7.23
C LYS A 192 16.82 37.86 6.42
N ALA A 193 15.76 38.67 6.50
CA ALA A 193 14.53 38.47 5.72
C ALA A 193 14.83 38.45 4.21
N GLU A 194 15.65 39.39 3.73
CA GLU A 194 16.07 39.44 2.32
C GLU A 194 16.90 38.19 1.92
N ALA A 195 17.76 37.68 2.81
CA ALA A 195 18.49 36.44 2.58
C ALA A 195 17.55 35.23 2.48
N HIS A 196 16.55 35.12 3.37
CA HIS A 196 15.51 34.09 3.28
C HIS A 196 14.72 34.19 1.97
N ARG A 197 14.34 35.41 1.55
CA ARG A 197 13.64 35.62 0.28
C ARG A 197 14.44 35.11 -0.92
N GLN A 198 15.75 35.35 -0.95
CA GLN A 198 16.59 34.84 -2.04
C GLN A 198 16.72 33.32 -1.99
N ASN A 199 16.84 32.74 -0.79
CA ASN A 199 16.87 31.29 -0.62
C ASN A 199 15.56 30.62 -1.08
N ALA A 200 14.40 31.19 -0.73
CA ALA A 200 13.09 30.67 -1.11
C ALA A 200 12.95 30.50 -2.64
N LYS A 201 13.52 31.40 -3.44
CA LYS A 201 13.48 31.34 -4.93
C LYS A 201 14.17 30.11 -5.53
N SER A 202 15.01 29.41 -4.76
CA SER A 202 15.62 28.15 -5.21
C SER A 202 14.64 26.98 -5.24
N TYR A 203 13.48 27.11 -4.59
CA TYR A 203 12.46 26.08 -4.51
C TYR A 203 11.26 26.45 -5.37
N LYS A 204 10.81 25.53 -6.22
CA LYS A 204 9.68 25.74 -7.11
C LYS A 204 8.42 25.07 -6.56
N VAL A 205 7.41 25.87 -6.24
CA VAL A 205 6.04 25.41 -6.00
C VAL A 205 5.41 25.05 -7.35
N ARG A 206 4.74 23.90 -7.42
CA ARG A 206 4.08 23.40 -8.63
C ARG A 206 2.59 23.61 -8.54
N ASP A 207 1.96 23.75 -9.69
CA ASP A 207 0.51 23.81 -9.74
C ASP A 207 -0.08 22.44 -9.45
N LEU A 208 -1.30 22.42 -8.91
CA LEU A 208 -1.96 21.16 -8.56
C LEU A 208 -2.14 20.24 -9.78
N SER A 209 -2.40 20.82 -10.96
CA SER A 209 -2.54 20.10 -12.23
C SER A 209 -1.28 19.34 -12.64
N ASP A 210 -0.08 19.84 -12.31
CA ASP A 210 1.18 19.13 -12.55
C ASP A 210 1.23 17.82 -11.74
N LEU A 211 0.65 17.81 -10.53
CA LEU A 211 0.58 16.63 -9.68
C LEU A 211 -0.51 15.68 -10.15
N GLU A 212 -1.69 16.20 -10.51
CA GLU A 212 -2.81 15.40 -11.02
C GLU A 212 -2.40 14.61 -12.26
N GLY A 213 -1.74 15.27 -13.22
CA GLY A 213 -1.22 14.61 -14.42
C GLY A 213 -0.18 13.53 -14.14
N ARG A 214 0.64 13.69 -13.10
CA ARG A 214 1.64 12.69 -12.69
C ARG A 214 1.05 11.52 -11.92
N LEU A 215 0.02 11.77 -11.12
CA LEU A 215 -0.63 10.76 -10.28
C LEU A 215 -1.76 10.04 -11.02
N GLY A 216 -2.14 10.51 -12.21
CA GLY A 216 -3.21 9.92 -13.02
C GLY A 216 -4.59 10.01 -12.35
N THR A 217 -4.79 11.01 -11.48
CA THR A 217 -6.03 11.17 -10.71
C THR A 217 -6.27 12.64 -10.36
N THR A 218 -7.51 12.97 -10.01
CA THR A 218 -7.96 14.32 -9.65
C THR A 218 -8.66 14.29 -8.28
N ILE A 219 -8.87 15.46 -7.68
CA ILE A 219 -9.57 15.63 -6.39
C ILE A 219 -11.11 15.68 -6.55
N GLU A 220 -11.63 15.69 -7.79
CA GLU A 220 -13.09 15.73 -8.05
C GLU A 220 -13.89 14.61 -7.35
#